data_AF-A0A8S3J078-F1
#
_entry.id   AF-A0A8S3J078-F1
#
_cell.length_a   1.000
_cell.length_b   1.000
_cell.length_c   1.000
_cell.angle_alpha   90.00
_cell.angle_beta   90.00
_cell.angle_gamma   90.00
#
_symmetry.space_group_name_H-M   'P 1'
#
loop_
_entity.id
_entity.type
_entity.pdbx_description
1 polymer ?
#
loop_
_entity_poly.entity_id
_entity_poly.type
_entity_poly.pdbx_seq_one_letter_code
_entity_poly.pdbx_strand_id
1 'polypeptide(L)'
;KRLQTIDVCRLNGSFCHILLHQTVSDYLPQHLVLYPEKGILFYTAIVKARAQHIVRLGMDGKNLKLLFTLKTTSDNENANYLRPLLTIDRINHHFYFYNGFDKIFILNMQGDVLHTQYQTTFRFHSFQIFSDKMYKAFTQVDGTNYSEFRINPKYALGTTLLGSGLIFNLDRVVQTFYNKSSRFGQGAWKLDSFHNLYYLRYPIHV
;
A
#
# COMPACT_ATOMS: atom_id res chain seq x y z
N LYS A 1 12.98 11.26 22.63
CA LYS A 1 11.75 11.12 21.81
C LYS A 1 12.05 10.13 20.68
N ARG A 2 11.19 9.13 20.45
CA ARG A 2 11.37 8.17 19.34
C ARG A 2 11.05 8.87 18.02
N LEU A 3 11.85 8.58 16.99
CA LEU A 3 11.79 9.20 15.68
C LEU A 3 11.34 8.17 14.66
N GLN A 4 10.55 8.60 13.68
CA GLN A 4 10.17 7.80 12.51
C GLN A 4 10.84 8.39 11.28
N THR A 5 11.37 7.51 10.44
CA THR A 5 12.08 7.91 9.23
C THR A 5 11.50 7.26 7.99
N ILE A 6 11.68 7.95 6.87
CA ILE A 6 11.61 7.33 5.55
C ILE A 6 13.04 7.37 5.02
N ASP A 7 13.62 6.19 4.87
CA ASP A 7 15.00 6.02 4.39
C ASP A 7 14.98 5.57 2.94
N VAL A 8 15.98 6.02 2.18
CA VAL A 8 16.27 5.51 0.84
C VAL A 8 17.67 4.90 0.84
N CYS A 9 17.79 3.69 0.32
CA CYS A 9 19.06 3.01 0.17
C CYS A 9 19.26 2.55 -1.26
N ARG A 10 20.52 2.46 -1.70
CA ARG A 10 20.86 1.67 -2.89
C ARG A 10 20.47 0.21 -2.63
N LEU A 11 20.16 -0.54 -3.70
CA LEU A 11 19.76 -1.95 -3.61
C LEU A 11 20.82 -2.83 -2.92
N ASN A 12 22.11 -2.46 -3.06
CA ASN A 12 23.22 -3.15 -2.40
C ASN A 12 23.53 -2.62 -0.99
N GLY A 13 22.73 -1.70 -0.45
CA GLY A 13 22.93 -1.09 0.86
C GLY A 13 24.15 -0.17 0.99
N SER A 14 24.97 0.01 -0.06
CA SER A 14 26.24 0.77 0.01
C SER A 14 26.08 2.25 0.36
N PHE A 15 24.88 2.79 0.19
CA PHE A 15 24.54 4.16 0.57
C PHE A 15 23.08 4.20 1.00
N CYS A 16 22.82 4.85 2.12
CA CYS A 16 21.50 5.12 2.65
C CYS A 16 21.40 6.59 3.06
N HIS A 17 20.23 7.18 2.85
CA HIS A 17 19.93 8.57 3.19
C HIS A 17 18.54 8.67 3.80
N ILE A 18 18.38 9.53 4.81
CA ILE A 18 17.10 9.79 5.45
C ILE A 18 16.38 10.87 4.63
N LEU A 19 15.27 10.52 3.96
CA LEU A 19 14.45 11.46 3.19
C LEU A 19 13.52 12.29 4.08
N LEU A 20 13.03 11.67 5.16
CA LEU A 20 12.12 12.30 6.10
C LEU A 20 12.46 11.84 7.52
N HIS A 21 12.40 12.77 8.46
CA HIS A 21 12.64 12.52 9.87
C HIS A 21 11.61 13.28 10.71
N GLN A 22 10.71 12.56 11.38
CA GLN A 22 9.60 13.14 12.15
C GLN A 22 9.46 12.48 13.52
N THR A 23 8.87 13.20 14.47
CA THR A 23 8.55 12.70 15.80
C THR A 23 7.36 11.74 15.77
N VAL A 24 7.49 10.58 16.44
CA VAL A 24 6.43 9.54 16.53
C VAL A 24 5.10 10.10 17.01
N SER A 25 5.15 11.11 17.88
CA SER A 25 3.94 11.74 18.40
C SER A 25 3.08 12.34 17.31
N ASP A 26 3.67 12.78 16.19
CA ASP A 26 2.95 13.60 15.23
C ASP A 26 2.62 12.83 13.96
N TYR A 27 3.43 11.83 13.61
CA TYR A 27 3.32 11.08 12.36
C TYR A 27 3.91 9.67 12.47
N LEU A 28 3.13 8.67 12.09
CA LEU A 28 3.58 7.28 11.95
C LEU A 28 3.36 6.79 10.51
N PRO A 29 4.35 6.87 9.62
CA PRO A 29 4.29 6.28 8.28
C PRO A 29 3.96 4.78 8.36
N GLN A 30 3.06 4.29 7.50
CA GLN A 30 2.60 2.90 7.53
C GLN A 30 2.87 2.15 6.22
N HIS A 31 2.55 2.78 5.09
CA HIS A 31 2.70 2.20 3.76
C HIS A 31 3.21 3.26 2.79
N LEU A 32 4.04 2.90 1.82
CA LEU A 32 4.58 3.84 0.82
C LEU A 32 4.46 3.28 -0.59
N VAL A 33 4.32 4.17 -1.56
CA VAL A 33 4.39 3.86 -2.99
C VAL A 33 5.19 4.92 -3.71
N LEU A 34 5.97 4.51 -4.70
CA LEU A 34 6.79 5.41 -5.49
C LEU A 34 6.15 5.72 -6.84
N TYR A 35 6.39 6.95 -7.31
CA TYR A 35 6.14 7.38 -8.68
C TYR A 35 7.42 8.02 -9.27
N PRO A 36 8.42 7.20 -9.61
CA PRO A 36 9.73 7.67 -10.07
C PRO A 36 9.67 8.56 -11.31
N GLU A 37 8.77 8.28 -12.24
CA GLU A 37 8.58 9.03 -13.49
C GLU A 37 8.14 10.50 -13.23
N LYS A 38 7.67 10.79 -12.01
CA LYS A 38 7.31 12.14 -11.54
C LYS A 38 8.21 12.63 -10.41
N GLY A 39 9.20 11.85 -9.97
CA GLY A 39 10.09 12.19 -8.87
C GLY A 39 9.41 12.34 -7.52
N ILE A 40 8.27 11.66 -7.30
CA ILE A 40 7.47 11.77 -6.07
C ILE A 40 7.18 10.39 -5.48
N LEU A 41 6.93 10.36 -4.18
CA LEU A 41 6.39 9.22 -3.45
C LEU A 41 5.14 9.64 -2.69
N PHE A 42 4.31 8.65 -2.38
CA PHE A 42 3.15 8.80 -1.52
C PHE A 42 3.28 7.85 -0.35
N TYR A 43 2.85 8.27 0.82
CA TYR A 43 2.80 7.39 1.98
C TYR A 43 1.55 7.64 2.81
N THR A 44 1.08 6.58 3.46
CA THR A 44 0.03 6.67 4.48
C THR A 44 0.66 6.93 5.83
N ALA A 45 -0.02 7.70 6.65
CA ALA A 45 0.40 7.90 8.03
C ALA A 45 -0.79 7.89 8.98
N ILE A 46 -0.53 7.43 10.20
CA ILE A 46 -1.47 7.56 11.31
C ILE A 46 -0.94 8.70 12.20
N VAL A 47 -1.81 9.66 12.51
CA VAL A 47 -1.49 10.81 13.37
C VAL A 47 -2.29 10.77 14.67
N LYS A 48 -2.04 11.72 15.59
CA LYS A 48 -2.83 11.88 16.82
C LYS A 48 -4.33 11.92 16.51
N ALA A 49 -5.14 11.44 17.46
CA ALA A 49 -6.58 11.24 17.30
C ALA A 49 -6.96 10.23 16.20
N ARG A 50 -6.05 9.30 15.86
CA ARG A 50 -6.29 8.15 14.96
C ARG A 50 -6.71 8.54 13.53
N ALA A 51 -6.50 9.78 13.14
CA ALA A 51 -6.72 10.20 11.76
C ALA A 51 -5.68 9.56 10.83
N GLN A 52 -6.14 9.16 9.64
CA GLN A 52 -5.28 8.61 8.60
C GLN A 52 -5.02 9.66 7.54
N HIS A 53 -3.75 9.86 7.22
CA HIS A 53 -3.30 10.81 6.22
C HIS A 53 -2.71 10.10 5.01
N ILE A 54 -2.88 10.71 3.85
CA ILE A 54 -2.08 10.43 2.66
C ILE A 54 -1.23 11.65 2.39
N VAL A 55 0.07 11.43 2.30
CA VAL A 55 1.06 12.48 2.12
C VAL A 55 1.84 12.22 0.85
N ARG A 56 2.15 13.29 0.13
CA ARG A 56 3.10 13.31 -0.98
C ARG A 56 4.41 13.91 -0.53
N LEU A 57 5.52 13.32 -0.97
CA LEU A 57 6.88 13.81 -0.76
C LEU A 57 7.65 13.70 -2.08
N GLY A 58 8.55 14.63 -2.35
CA GLY A 58 9.55 14.45 -3.40
C GLY A 58 10.48 13.30 -3.06
N MET A 59 10.93 12.53 -4.05
CA MET A 59 11.91 11.45 -3.82
C MET A 59 13.30 11.97 -3.39
N ASP A 60 13.48 13.29 -3.38
CA ASP A 60 14.62 14.01 -2.81
C ASP A 60 14.38 14.48 -1.35
N GLY A 61 13.25 14.13 -0.76
CA GLY A 61 12.86 14.53 0.60
C GLY A 61 12.22 15.93 0.70
N LYS A 62 12.00 16.63 -0.41
CA LYS A 62 11.43 17.99 -0.43
C LYS A 62 9.94 17.99 -0.76
N ASN A 63 9.30 19.16 -0.66
CA ASN A 63 7.92 19.40 -1.10
C ASN A 63 6.86 18.49 -0.45
N LEU A 64 7.01 18.24 0.86
CA LEU A 64 6.04 17.49 1.66
C LEU A 64 4.67 18.19 1.61
N LYS A 65 3.63 17.44 1.22
CA LYS A 65 2.27 17.95 1.11
C LYS A 65 1.25 16.92 1.59
N LEU A 66 0.41 17.29 2.56
CA LEU A 66 -0.77 16.54 2.94
C LEU A 66 -1.80 16.59 1.80
N LEU A 67 -2.26 15.44 1.32
CA LEU A 67 -3.23 15.35 0.22
C LEU A 67 -4.63 14.96 0.69
N PHE A 68 -4.73 14.11 1.70
CA PHE A 68 -6.00 13.56 2.13
C PHE A 68 -5.97 13.27 3.63
N THR A 69 -7.07 13.57 4.32
CA THR A 69 -7.29 13.23 5.73
C THR A 69 -8.60 12.49 5.87
N LEU A 70 -8.53 11.27 6.38
CA LEU A 70 -9.69 10.53 6.86
C LEU A 70 -9.74 10.68 8.38
N LYS A 71 -10.73 11.42 8.87
CA LYS A 71 -11.05 11.48 10.30
C LYS A 71 -11.77 10.18 10.67
N THR A 72 -11.22 9.40 11.59
CA THR A 72 -11.92 8.26 12.16
C THR A 72 -12.95 8.78 13.15
N THR A 73 -14.24 8.51 12.91
CA THR A 73 -15.36 8.97 13.76
C THR A 73 -15.58 8.10 14.98
N SER A 74 -14.83 7.02 15.15
CA SER A 74 -15.10 6.05 16.20
C SER A 74 -14.06 6.12 17.32
N ASP A 75 -14.59 6.27 18.54
CA ASP A 75 -13.92 5.94 19.80
C ASP A 75 -13.58 4.44 19.91
N ASN A 76 -13.84 3.65 18.85
CA ASN A 76 -13.60 2.22 18.81
C ASN A 76 -12.14 1.91 19.14
N GLU A 77 -11.96 1.16 20.22
CA GLU A 77 -10.68 0.66 20.74
C GLU A 77 -9.87 -0.12 19.69
N ASN A 78 -10.54 -0.61 18.63
CA ASN A 78 -9.94 -1.30 17.49
C ASN A 78 -9.13 -0.43 16.52
N ALA A 79 -9.12 0.90 16.68
CA ALA A 79 -8.32 1.77 15.81
C ALA A 79 -6.80 1.54 15.93
N ASN A 80 -6.35 0.84 16.98
CA ASN A 80 -4.96 0.36 17.09
C ASN A 80 -4.59 -0.70 16.04
N TYR A 81 -5.55 -1.25 15.30
CA TYR A 81 -5.35 -2.27 14.26
C TYR A 81 -5.57 -1.75 12.84
N LEU A 82 -5.73 -0.44 12.66
CA LEU A 82 -5.87 0.13 11.31
C LEU A 82 -4.56 -0.03 10.56
N ARG A 83 -4.59 -0.78 9.46
CA ARG A 83 -3.49 -0.93 8.51
C ARG A 83 -3.86 -0.23 7.21
N PRO A 84 -3.63 1.08 7.10
CA PRO A 84 -3.89 1.79 5.87
C PRO A 84 -2.96 1.26 4.77
N LEU A 85 -3.54 0.88 3.64
CA LEU A 85 -2.79 0.38 2.49
C LEU A 85 -2.92 1.35 1.33
N LEU A 86 -1.89 1.42 0.48
CA LEU A 86 -1.82 2.34 -0.63
C LEU A 86 -1.23 1.64 -1.85
N THR A 87 -1.86 1.82 -3.01
CA THR A 87 -1.28 1.40 -4.30
C THR A 87 -1.56 2.47 -5.35
N ILE A 88 -0.79 2.47 -6.43
CA ILE A 88 -0.89 3.47 -7.49
C ILE A 88 -1.13 2.83 -8.84
N ASP A 89 -2.07 3.39 -9.59
CA ASP A 89 -2.19 3.15 -11.02
C ASP A 89 -1.44 4.28 -11.75
N ARG A 90 -0.24 3.95 -12.24
CA ARG A 90 0.62 4.91 -12.94
C ARG A 90 0.15 5.24 -14.35
N ILE A 91 -0.69 4.40 -14.95
CA ILE A 91 -1.23 4.61 -16.30
C ILE A 91 -2.37 5.62 -16.23
N ASN A 92 -3.28 5.43 -15.27
CA ASN A 92 -4.46 6.26 -15.11
C ASN A 92 -4.29 7.42 -14.11
N HIS A 93 -3.09 7.59 -13.54
CA HIS A 93 -2.73 8.68 -12.64
C HIS A 93 -3.68 8.84 -11.45
N HIS A 94 -3.98 7.74 -10.77
CA HIS A 94 -4.72 7.76 -9.51
C HIS A 94 -4.12 6.76 -8.52
N PHE A 95 -4.38 6.96 -7.25
CA PHE A 95 -4.01 6.00 -6.21
C PHE A 95 -5.25 5.49 -5.49
N TYR A 96 -5.12 4.26 -5.01
CA TYR A 96 -6.14 3.59 -4.25
C TYR A 96 -5.67 3.52 -2.80
N PHE A 97 -6.55 3.89 -1.89
CA PHE A 97 -6.29 3.94 -0.47
C PHE A 97 -7.32 3.11 0.26
N TYR A 98 -6.88 2.06 0.95
CA TYR A 98 -7.74 1.28 1.84
C TYR A 98 -7.54 1.77 3.27
N ASN A 99 -8.64 2.07 3.96
CA ASN A 99 -8.61 2.61 5.33
C ASN A 99 -8.25 1.57 6.41
N GLY A 100 -8.00 0.31 6.04
CA GLY A 100 -7.77 -0.76 7.00
C GLY A 100 -9.04 -1.37 7.59
N PHE A 101 -10.22 -0.96 7.11
CA PHE A 101 -11.50 -1.45 7.62
C PHE A 101 -12.46 -1.83 6.49
N ASP A 102 -13.17 -0.86 5.90
CA ASP A 102 -14.34 -1.11 5.06
C ASP A 102 -14.35 -0.31 3.74
N LYS A 103 -13.41 0.62 3.55
CA LYS A 103 -13.46 1.55 2.41
C LYS A 103 -12.17 1.56 1.63
N ILE A 104 -12.33 1.53 0.31
CA ILE A 104 -11.29 1.86 -0.64
C ILE A 104 -11.67 3.17 -1.31
N PHE A 105 -10.81 4.15 -1.18
CA PHE A 105 -10.90 5.43 -1.85
C PHE A 105 -10.06 5.36 -3.11
N ILE A 106 -10.61 5.87 -4.22
CA ILE A 106 -9.86 6.12 -5.45
C ILE A 106 -9.67 7.63 -5.52
N LEU A 107 -8.41 8.07 -5.53
CA LEU A 107 -8.07 9.48 -5.48
C LEU A 107 -7.19 9.88 -6.68
N ASN A 108 -7.38 11.08 -7.20
CA ASN A 108 -6.44 11.65 -8.17
C ASN A 108 -5.10 12.00 -7.50
N MET A 109 -4.11 12.41 -8.30
CA MET A 109 -2.78 12.80 -7.82
C MET A 109 -2.75 14.02 -6.88
N GLN A 110 -3.86 14.75 -6.77
CA GLN A 110 -4.03 15.93 -5.93
C GLN A 110 -4.69 15.59 -4.57
N GLY A 111 -5.21 14.36 -4.40
CA GLY A 111 -5.91 13.94 -3.19
C GLY A 111 -7.43 14.07 -3.26
N ASP A 112 -7.99 14.45 -4.40
CA ASP A 112 -9.45 14.54 -4.56
C ASP A 112 -10.01 13.13 -4.72
N VAL A 113 -11.07 12.84 -3.98
CA VAL A 113 -11.77 11.55 -4.05
C VAL A 113 -12.57 11.49 -5.35
N LEU A 114 -12.15 10.61 -6.25
CA LEU A 114 -12.84 10.32 -7.50
C LEU A 114 -13.99 9.34 -7.28
N HIS A 115 -13.79 8.37 -6.39
CA HIS A 115 -14.77 7.33 -6.09
C HIS A 115 -14.49 6.69 -4.72
N THR A 116 -15.53 6.19 -4.06
CA THR A 116 -15.42 5.38 -2.84
C THR A 116 -16.11 4.05 -3.05
N GLN A 117 -15.36 2.97 -2.88
CA GLN A 117 -15.86 1.60 -2.89
C GLN A 117 -15.97 1.10 -1.45
N TYR A 118 -17.12 0.51 -1.12
CA TYR A 118 -17.39 -0.10 0.18
C TYR A 118 -17.16 -1.61 0.11
N GLN A 119 -16.56 -2.19 1.15
CA GLN A 119 -16.31 -3.61 1.28
C GLN A 119 -16.58 -4.05 2.72
N THR A 120 -17.42 -5.05 2.92
CA THR A 120 -18.10 -5.22 4.21
C THR A 120 -17.72 -6.46 5.02
N THR A 121 -16.68 -7.22 4.66
CA THR A 121 -16.46 -8.52 5.33
C THR A 121 -15.02 -8.98 5.51
N PHE A 122 -14.00 -8.30 4.97
CA PHE A 122 -12.61 -8.81 5.01
C PHE A 122 -11.59 -7.71 5.27
N ARG A 123 -10.54 -8.03 6.05
CA ARG A 123 -9.39 -7.15 6.26
C ARG A 123 -8.30 -7.47 5.24
N PHE A 124 -7.85 -6.46 4.50
CA PHE A 124 -6.72 -6.64 3.59
C PHE A 124 -5.41 -6.53 4.34
N HIS A 125 -4.48 -7.39 3.97
CA HIS A 125 -3.08 -7.29 4.38
C HIS A 125 -2.26 -6.57 3.31
N SER A 126 -2.62 -6.75 2.05
CA SER A 126 -1.98 -6.13 0.91
C SER A 126 -2.94 -6.03 -0.26
N PHE A 127 -2.74 -5.02 -1.11
CA PHE A 127 -3.41 -4.97 -2.39
C PHE A 127 -2.62 -4.20 -3.44
N GLN A 128 -2.81 -4.57 -4.70
CA GLN A 128 -2.17 -3.93 -5.84
C GLN A 128 -3.08 -3.88 -7.06
N ILE A 129 -2.88 -2.86 -7.88
CA ILE A 129 -3.52 -2.72 -9.19
C ILE A 129 -2.59 -3.23 -10.27
N PHE A 130 -3.14 -4.00 -11.20
CA PHE A 130 -2.49 -4.33 -12.45
C PHE A 130 -3.53 -4.36 -13.57
N SER A 131 -3.31 -3.51 -14.58
CA SER A 131 -4.26 -3.28 -15.67
C SER A 131 -5.63 -2.86 -15.10
N ASP A 132 -6.72 -3.47 -15.56
CA ASP A 132 -8.08 -3.21 -15.11
C ASP A 132 -8.47 -3.98 -13.84
N LYS A 133 -7.51 -4.58 -13.11
CA LYS A 133 -7.79 -5.51 -12.01
C LYS A 133 -7.07 -5.12 -10.73
N MET A 134 -7.76 -5.35 -9.62
CA MET A 134 -7.22 -5.25 -8.27
C MET A 134 -6.98 -6.66 -7.71
N TYR A 135 -5.79 -6.87 -7.19
CA TYR A 135 -5.36 -8.10 -6.52
C TYR A 135 -5.26 -7.80 -5.03
N LYS A 136 -5.86 -8.65 -4.21
CA LYS A 136 -5.90 -8.47 -2.75
C LYS A 136 -5.56 -9.78 -2.05
N ALA A 137 -4.78 -9.68 -0.97
CA ALA A 137 -4.67 -10.74 0.02
C ALA A 137 -5.45 -10.32 1.27
N PHE A 138 -6.32 -11.20 1.76
CA PHE A 138 -7.09 -10.94 2.97
C PHE A 138 -7.07 -12.12 3.92
N THR A 139 -7.39 -11.83 5.17
CA THR A 139 -7.69 -12.82 6.20
C THR A 139 -9.16 -12.71 6.56
N GLN A 140 -9.83 -13.85 6.73
CA GLN A 140 -11.15 -13.85 7.36
C GLN A 140 -11.06 -13.21 8.75
N VAL A 141 -12.18 -12.64 9.21
CA VAL A 141 -12.25 -11.86 10.46
C VAL A 141 -11.83 -12.68 11.69
N ASP A 142 -11.97 -14.00 11.62
CA ASP A 142 -11.57 -14.97 12.66
C ASP A 142 -10.06 -15.31 12.63
N GLY A 143 -9.29 -14.81 11.66
CA GLY A 143 -7.87 -15.04 11.54
C GLY A 143 -7.47 -16.40 10.95
N THR A 144 -8.43 -17.25 10.56
CA THR A 144 -8.16 -18.67 10.27
C THR A 144 -7.82 -18.95 8.81
N ASN A 145 -8.24 -18.08 7.89
CA ASN A 145 -8.12 -18.33 6.45
C ASN A 145 -7.57 -17.13 5.70
N TYR A 146 -6.38 -17.31 5.11
CA TYR A 146 -5.80 -16.38 4.16
C TYR A 146 -6.18 -16.79 2.75
N SER A 147 -6.66 -15.83 1.97
CA SER A 147 -7.07 -16.06 0.59
C SER A 147 -6.72 -14.88 -0.30
N GLU A 148 -6.52 -15.18 -1.58
CA GLU A 148 -6.16 -14.21 -2.60
C GLU A 148 -7.25 -14.09 -3.63
N PHE A 149 -7.58 -12.86 -3.96
CA PHE A 149 -8.66 -12.56 -4.90
C PHE A 149 -8.25 -11.53 -5.93
N ARG A 150 -8.91 -11.65 -7.07
CA ARG A 150 -8.88 -10.68 -8.15
C ARG A 150 -10.28 -10.11 -8.34
N ILE A 151 -10.40 -8.79 -8.35
CA ILE A 151 -11.67 -8.09 -8.52
C ILE A 151 -11.54 -6.95 -9.54
N ASN A 152 -12.66 -6.50 -10.09
CA ASN A 152 -12.71 -5.22 -10.78
C ASN A 152 -12.64 -4.07 -9.73
N PRO A 153 -11.68 -3.14 -9.83
CA PRO A 153 -11.48 -2.07 -8.87
C PRO A 153 -12.61 -1.03 -8.84
N LYS A 154 -13.44 -0.95 -9.87
CA LYS A 154 -14.52 0.06 -9.96
C LYS A 154 -15.84 -0.45 -9.41
N TYR A 155 -16.14 -1.74 -9.57
CA TYR A 155 -17.48 -2.27 -9.33
C TYR A 155 -17.55 -3.29 -8.20
N ALA A 156 -16.43 -3.76 -7.66
CA ALA A 156 -16.40 -4.92 -6.74
C ALA A 156 -16.99 -6.22 -7.33
N LEU A 157 -17.39 -6.22 -8.60
CA LEU A 157 -17.98 -7.35 -9.31
C LEU A 157 -16.88 -8.25 -9.90
N GLY A 158 -17.22 -9.53 -10.09
CA GLY A 158 -16.35 -10.50 -10.79
C GLY A 158 -15.21 -11.07 -9.93
N THR A 159 -15.42 -11.19 -8.63
CA THR A 159 -14.44 -11.73 -7.68
C THR A 159 -14.01 -13.14 -8.05
N THR A 160 -12.72 -13.31 -8.38
CA THR A 160 -12.10 -14.61 -8.68
C THR A 160 -11.16 -14.99 -7.53
N LEU A 161 -11.33 -16.16 -6.92
CA LEU A 161 -10.37 -16.74 -5.98
C LEU A 161 -9.13 -17.21 -6.75
N LEU A 162 -7.94 -16.79 -6.33
CA LEU A 162 -6.66 -17.18 -6.91
C LEU A 162 -5.94 -18.25 -6.08
N GLY A 163 -6.18 -18.29 -4.78
CA GLY A 163 -5.60 -19.26 -3.85
C GLY A 163 -6.16 -19.12 -2.44
N SER A 164 -6.19 -20.22 -1.68
CA SER A 164 -6.66 -20.30 -0.29
C SER A 164 -5.72 -21.14 0.57
N GLY A 165 -5.88 -21.08 1.90
CA GLY A 165 -5.04 -21.85 2.84
C GLY A 165 -3.60 -21.33 2.94
N LEU A 166 -3.37 -20.05 2.61
CA LEU A 166 -2.05 -19.45 2.69
C LEU A 166 -1.64 -19.24 4.15
N ILE A 167 -0.34 -19.33 4.43
CA ILE A 167 0.21 -19.00 5.75
C ILE A 167 0.73 -17.56 5.69
N PHE A 168 0.10 -16.66 6.44
CA PHE A 168 0.58 -15.29 6.75
C PHE A 168 1.17 -14.50 5.56
N ASN A 169 0.31 -13.87 4.76
CA ASN A 169 0.74 -13.02 3.63
C ASN A 169 0.69 -11.52 4.02
N LEU A 170 1.77 -11.02 4.63
CA LEU A 170 1.83 -9.67 5.21
C LEU A 170 2.02 -8.55 4.18
N ASP A 171 2.61 -8.85 3.03
CA ASP A 171 2.85 -7.86 1.99
C ASP A 171 2.88 -8.53 0.61
N ARG A 172 2.15 -7.97 -0.36
CA ARG A 172 2.21 -8.42 -1.76
C ARG A 172 2.74 -7.32 -2.65
N VAL A 173 3.70 -7.71 -3.47
CA VAL A 173 4.04 -7.02 -4.70
C VAL A 173 3.65 -7.93 -5.86
N VAL A 174 2.56 -7.62 -6.55
CA VAL A 174 2.31 -8.08 -7.92
C VAL A 174 3.35 -7.42 -8.81
N GLN A 175 4.50 -8.08 -8.91
CA GLN A 175 5.50 -7.75 -9.90
C GLN A 175 5.28 -8.61 -11.14
N THR A 176 4.53 -8.08 -12.10
CA THR A 176 4.44 -8.71 -13.41
C THR A 176 5.73 -8.43 -14.17
N PHE A 177 6.50 -9.48 -14.48
CA PHE A 177 7.60 -9.45 -15.44
C PHE A 177 7.03 -9.19 -16.84
N TYR A 178 6.59 -7.96 -17.10
CA TYR A 178 6.21 -7.52 -18.44
C TYR A 178 7.46 -6.97 -19.13
N ASN A 179 8.37 -7.87 -19.53
CA ASN A 179 9.43 -7.49 -20.45
C ASN A 179 8.83 -7.50 -21.87
N LYS A 180 8.98 -6.39 -22.59
CA LYS A 180 8.50 -6.22 -23.97
C LYS A 180 9.32 -7.04 -24.98
N SER A 181 9.99 -8.10 -24.54
CA SER A 181 10.68 -9.07 -25.39
C SER A 181 9.79 -10.30 -25.56
N SER A 182 9.06 -10.32 -26.66
CA SER A 182 8.46 -11.51 -27.25
C SER A 182 9.50 -12.63 -27.33
N ARG A 183 9.39 -13.65 -26.47
CA ARG A 183 9.97 -15.01 -26.61
C ARG A 183 9.95 -15.65 -25.22
N PHE A 184 8.80 -16.08 -24.71
CA PHE A 184 8.72 -17.30 -23.90
C PHE A 184 7.28 -17.79 -23.98
N GLY A 185 7.14 -19.02 -24.48
CA GLY A 185 5.88 -19.69 -24.72
C GLY A 185 5.18 -20.10 -23.43
N GLN A 186 3.97 -20.61 -23.62
CA GLN A 186 3.09 -21.18 -22.59
C GLN A 186 3.84 -22.21 -21.75
N GLY A 187 3.90 -22.00 -20.43
CA GLY A 187 4.39 -23.00 -19.48
C GLY A 187 5.02 -22.40 -18.23
N ALA A 188 4.40 -22.68 -17.07
CA ALA A 188 4.90 -22.47 -15.72
C ALA A 188 5.37 -21.05 -15.34
N TRP A 189 4.50 -20.32 -14.62
CA TRP A 189 4.89 -19.14 -13.86
C TRP A 189 5.85 -19.55 -12.73
N LYS A 190 7.15 -19.39 -12.95
CA LYS A 190 8.18 -19.59 -11.93
C LYS A 190 8.41 -18.26 -11.21
N LEU A 191 8.22 -18.28 -9.89
CA LEU A 191 8.40 -17.14 -9.00
C LEU A 191 9.90 -16.98 -8.68
N ASP A 192 10.67 -16.35 -9.58
CA ASP A 192 12.10 -16.07 -9.36
C ASP A 192 12.37 -14.55 -9.31
N SER A 193 12.97 -14.11 -8.20
CA SER A 193 13.70 -12.85 -7.94
C SER A 193 12.94 -11.51 -7.88
N PHE A 194 12.87 -10.97 -6.66
CA PHE A 194 12.42 -9.62 -6.30
C PHE A 194 13.20 -8.53 -7.03
N HIS A 195 12.53 -7.68 -7.78
CA HIS A 195 13.11 -6.45 -8.30
C HIS A 195 12.35 -5.27 -7.67
N ASN A 196 12.99 -4.47 -6.84
CA ASN A 196 12.40 -3.32 -6.13
C ASN A 196 11.49 -3.67 -4.94
N LEU A 197 12.07 -4.26 -3.89
CA LEU A 197 11.48 -4.12 -2.55
C LEU A 197 11.97 -2.82 -1.93
N TYR A 198 11.03 -1.93 -1.59
CA TYR A 198 11.26 -0.82 -0.67
C TYR A 198 10.64 -1.23 0.66
N TYR A 199 11.43 -1.31 1.73
CA TYR A 199 10.93 -1.66 3.06
C TYR A 199 10.93 -0.42 3.96
N LEU A 200 9.90 -0.28 4.79
CA LEU A 200 9.92 0.59 5.96
C LEU A 200 10.66 -0.16 7.06
N ARG A 201 11.80 0.36 7.52
CA ARG A 201 12.55 -0.25 8.62
C ARG A 201 11.93 0.19 9.95
N TYR A 202 11.10 -0.66 10.55
CA TYR A 202 10.73 -0.50 11.95
C TYR A 202 11.88 -1.01 12.83
N PRO A 203 12.33 -0.27 13.87
CA PRO A 203 13.20 -0.86 14.86
C PRO A 203 12.41 -1.91 15.64
N ILE A 204 12.73 -3.17 15.38
CA ILE A 204 12.34 -4.32 16.21
C ILE A 204 13.36 -4.38 17.35
N HIS A 205 12.91 -4.19 18.58
CA HIS A 205 13.70 -4.59 19.75
C HIS A 205 13.30 -6.01 20.11
N VAL A 206 14.27 -6.92 20.08
CA VAL A 206 14.29 -8.15 20.87
C VAL A 206 14.64 -7.76 22.30
#